data_AF-A0A378AVS6-F1
#
_entry.id   AF-A0A378AVS6-F1
#
_cell.length_a   1.000
_cell.length_b   1.000
_cell.length_c   1.000
_cell.angle_alpha   90.00
_cell.angle_beta   90.00
_cell.angle_gamma   90.00
#
_symmetry.space_group_name_H-M   'P 1'
#
loop_
_entity.id
_entity.type
_entity.pdbx_description
1 polymer ?
#
loop_
_entity_poly.entity_id
_entity_poly.type
_entity_poly.pdbx_seq_one_letter_code
_entity_poly.pdbx_strand_id
1 'polypeptide(L)'
;MLPHQSSIDEDNVDEERRLAYVGITRAQKELTFTLCKERRQYGELVRPEPSRFLLELPQDDLIWEQARKTITPEERMQKGQANVANIRAMLAKAKKA
;
A
#
# COMPACT_ATOMS: atom_id res chain seq x y z
N MET A 1 3.44 -11.71 -11.54
CA MET A 1 2.48 -11.29 -10.49
C MET A 1 1.51 -12.42 -10.26
N LEU A 2 0.65 -12.33 -9.24
CA LEU A 2 -0.32 -13.37 -8.91
C LEU A 2 -1.72 -12.91 -9.34
N PRO A 3 -2.46 -13.65 -10.19
CA PRO A 3 -2.02 -14.84 -10.92
C PRO A 3 -0.93 -14.54 -11.98
N HIS A 4 -0.12 -15.54 -12.31
CA HIS A 4 0.86 -15.39 -13.39
C HIS A 4 0.16 -15.21 -14.75
N GLN A 5 0.72 -14.40 -15.65
CA GLN A 5 0.10 -14.08 -16.94
C GLN A 5 -0.20 -15.35 -17.75
N SER A 6 0.76 -16.29 -17.82
CA SER A 6 0.56 -17.56 -18.51
C SER A 6 -0.63 -18.36 -17.98
N SER A 7 -0.85 -18.35 -16.66
CA SER A 7 -1.99 -19.05 -16.04
C SER A 7 -3.33 -18.37 -16.36
N ILE A 8 -3.33 -17.07 -16.66
CA ILE A 8 -4.51 -16.35 -17.17
C ILE A 8 -4.75 -16.75 -18.63
N ASP A 9 -3.70 -16.73 -19.45
CA ASP A 9 -3.77 -16.98 -20.89
C ASP A 9 -4.18 -18.44 -21.19
N GLU A 10 -3.78 -19.38 -20.33
CA GLU A 10 -4.10 -20.81 -20.42
C GLU A 10 -5.41 -21.20 -19.69
N ASP A 11 -6.16 -20.24 -19.14
CA ASP A 11 -7.37 -20.45 -18.33
C ASP A 11 -7.15 -21.41 -17.14
N ASN A 12 -5.93 -21.44 -16.59
CA ASN A 12 -5.51 -22.27 -15.46
C ASN A 12 -5.40 -21.46 -14.16
N VAL A 13 -6.33 -20.54 -13.95
CA VAL A 13 -6.34 -19.63 -12.79
C VAL A 13 -6.57 -20.39 -11.47
N ASP A 14 -7.18 -21.59 -11.53
CA ASP A 14 -7.48 -22.40 -10.36
C ASP A 14 -6.23 -22.93 -9.64
N GLU A 15 -5.15 -23.19 -10.35
CA GLU A 15 -3.88 -23.57 -9.70
C GLU A 15 -3.28 -22.37 -8.94
N GLU A 16 -3.28 -21.19 -9.55
CA GLU A 16 -2.83 -19.95 -8.88
C GLU A 16 -3.72 -19.62 -7.66
N ARG A 17 -5.02 -19.92 -7.74
CA ARG A 17 -5.96 -19.79 -6.63
C ARG A 17 -5.59 -20.75 -5.49
N ARG A 18 -5.23 -21.99 -5.79
CA ARG A 18 -4.72 -22.94 -4.78
C ARG A 18 -3.43 -22.43 -4.15
N LEU A 19 -2.51 -21.86 -4.93
CA LEU A 19 -1.30 -21.24 -4.40
C LEU A 19 -1.61 -20.06 -3.47
N ALA A 20 -2.56 -19.19 -3.85
CA ALA A 20 -3.02 -18.09 -3.01
C ALA A 20 -3.61 -18.59 -1.68
N TYR A 21 -4.50 -19.58 -1.74
CA TYR A 21 -5.11 -20.21 -0.57
C TYR A 21 -4.07 -20.82 0.39
N VAL A 22 -3.11 -21.56 -0.15
CA VAL A 22 -2.02 -22.12 0.67
C VAL A 22 -1.20 -21.00 1.30
N GLY A 23 -0.86 -19.95 0.55
CA GLY A 23 -0.16 -18.78 1.06
C GLY A 23 -0.88 -18.12 2.23
N ILE A 24 -2.20 -17.89 2.09
CA ILE A 24 -3.05 -17.31 3.14
C ILE A 24 -3.06 -18.19 4.39
N THR A 25 -3.29 -19.50 4.23
CA THR A 25 -3.41 -20.44 5.35
C THR A 25 -2.08 -20.76 6.05
N ARG A 26 -0.95 -20.27 5.55
CA ARG A 26 0.34 -20.34 6.30
C ARG A 26 0.41 -19.34 7.44
N ALA A 27 -0.27 -18.21 7.35
CA ALA A 27 -0.27 -17.21 8.41
C ALA A 27 -1.13 -17.69 9.60
N GLN A 28 -0.56 -17.67 10.81
CA GLN A 28 -1.27 -18.08 12.03
C GLN A 28 -1.87 -16.90 12.82
N LYS A 29 -1.31 -15.70 12.66
CA LYS A 29 -1.70 -14.52 13.46
C LYS A 29 -2.09 -13.34 12.57
N GLU A 30 -1.16 -12.90 11.74
CA GLU A 30 -1.34 -11.73 10.87
C GLU A 30 -0.83 -12.06 9.47
N LEU A 31 -1.50 -11.52 8.45
CA LEU A 31 -1.14 -11.67 7.05
C LEU A 31 -1.10 -10.29 6.40
N THR A 32 0.06 -9.93 5.86
CA THR A 32 0.25 -8.67 5.13
C THR A 32 0.47 -8.97 3.66
N PHE A 33 -0.42 -8.46 2.82
CA PHE A 33 -0.22 -8.49 1.36
C PHE A 33 0.60 -7.29 0.91
N THR A 34 1.43 -7.48 -0.10
CA THR A 34 2.20 -6.40 -0.72
C THR A 34 1.94 -6.37 -2.23
N LEU A 35 1.87 -5.16 -2.79
CA LEU A 35 1.68 -4.93 -4.22
C LEU A 35 2.58 -3.80 -4.71
N CYS A 36 3.05 -3.89 -5.95
CA CYS A 36 3.86 -2.85 -6.56
C CYS A 36 2.96 -1.85 -7.30
N LYS A 37 3.14 -0.55 -7.06
CA LYS A 37 2.45 0.48 -7.87
C LYS A 37 3.00 0.55 -9.30
N GLU A 38 4.31 0.40 -9.42
CA GLU A 38 5.05 0.41 -10.68
C GLU A 38 6.16 -0.64 -10.58
N ARG A 39 6.43 -1.34 -11.68
CA ARG A 39 7.55 -2.28 -11.79
C ARG A 39 8.16 -2.20 -13.18
N ARG A 40 9.45 -2.51 -13.27
CA ARG A 40 10.13 -2.69 -14.55
C ARG A 40 10.03 -4.15 -14.97
N GLN A 41 9.52 -4.42 -16.16
CA GLN A 41 9.42 -5.74 -16.75
C GLN A 41 9.86 -5.66 -18.21
N TYR A 42 10.83 -6.50 -18.60
CA TYR A 42 11.42 -6.50 -19.95
C TYR A 42 11.87 -5.13 -20.46
N GLY A 43 12.38 -4.30 -19.55
CA GLY A 43 12.86 -2.94 -19.86
C GLY A 43 11.78 -1.86 -19.79
N GLU A 44 10.51 -2.24 -19.85
CA GLU A 44 9.35 -1.33 -19.81
C GLU A 44 8.83 -1.10 -18.39
N LEU A 45 8.23 0.07 -18.16
CA LEU A 45 7.58 0.40 -16.90
C LEU A 45 6.10 0.00 -16.97
N VAL A 46 5.68 -0.88 -16.07
CA VAL A 46 4.31 -1.40 -16.01
C VAL A 46 3.68 -1.00 -14.68
N ARG A 47 2.42 -0.60 -14.72
CA ARG A 47 1.55 -0.35 -13.56
C ARG A 47 0.61 -1.52 -13.40
N PRO A 48 0.93 -2.50 -12.54
CA PRO A 48 0.06 -3.65 -12.39
C PRO A 48 -1.14 -3.32 -11.51
N GLU A 49 -2.25 -4.00 -11.79
CA GLU A 49 -3.42 -3.98 -10.93
C GLU A 49 -3.24 -4.92 -9.72
N PRO A 50 -3.97 -4.68 -8.62
CA PRO A 50 -4.02 -5.62 -7.50
C PRO A 50 -4.42 -7.03 -7.96
N SER A 51 -3.91 -8.04 -7.27
CA SER A 51 -4.30 -9.43 -7.54
C SER A 51 -5.81 -9.59 -7.43
N ARG A 52 -6.43 -10.25 -8.41
CA ARG A 52 -7.87 -10.54 -8.38
C ARG A 52 -8.31 -11.28 -7.13
N PHE A 53 -7.44 -12.12 -6.57
CA PHE A 53 -7.73 -12.90 -5.36
C PHE A 53 -7.92 -12.01 -4.13
N LEU A 54 -7.38 -10.78 -4.10
CA LEU A 54 -7.66 -9.82 -3.01
C LEU A 54 -9.09 -9.30 -3.04
N LEU A 55 -9.70 -9.21 -4.23
CA LEU A 55 -11.08 -8.74 -4.40
C LEU A 55 -12.12 -9.82 -4.06
N GLU A 56 -11.69 -11.08 -4.02
CA GLU A 56 -12.53 -12.23 -3.67
C GLU A 56 -12.57 -12.50 -2.16
N LEU A 57 -11.64 -11.92 -1.39
CA LEU A 57 -11.63 -12.02 0.08
C LEU A 57 -12.76 -11.18 0.70
N PRO A 58 -13.17 -11.50 1.94
CA PRO A 58 -14.07 -10.64 2.70
C PRO A 58 -13.46 -9.24 2.85
N GLN A 59 -14.08 -8.23 2.25
CA GLN A 59 -13.49 -6.88 2.22
C GLN A 59 -13.50 -6.21 3.60
N ASP A 60 -14.40 -6.62 4.50
CA ASP A 60 -14.47 -6.12 5.87
C ASP A 60 -13.25 -6.54 6.72
N ASP A 61 -12.57 -7.64 6.33
CA ASP A 61 -11.35 -8.12 6.98
C ASP A 61 -10.08 -7.51 6.35
N LEU A 62 -10.20 -6.81 5.21
CA LEU A 62 -9.09 -6.22 4.49
C LEU A 62 -8.90 -4.73 4.83
N ILE A 63 -7.71 -4.40 5.32
CA ILE A 63 -7.28 -3.02 5.50
C ILE A 63 -6.44 -2.62 4.28
N TRP A 64 -7.07 -1.89 3.35
CA TRP A 64 -6.35 -1.29 2.23
C TRP A 64 -5.52 -0.11 2.72
N GLU A 65 -4.21 -0.13 2.44
CA GLU A 65 -3.37 1.03 2.67
C GLU A 65 -3.88 2.17 1.77
N GLN A 66 -4.56 3.14 2.37
CA GLN A 66 -4.98 4.35 1.68
C GLN A 66 -3.74 4.93 1.01
N ALA A 67 -3.79 5.12 -0.32
CA ALA A 67 -2.73 5.83 -1.02
C ALA A 67 -2.40 7.09 -0.19
N ARG A 68 -1.11 7.30 0.14
CA ARG A 68 -0.64 8.48 0.88
C ARG A 68 -1.51 9.67 0.51
N LYS A 69 -2.30 10.19 1.46
CA LYS A 69 -3.15 11.37 1.23
C LYS A 69 -2.31 12.37 0.46
N THR A 70 -2.73 12.73 -0.74
CA THR A 70 -2.16 13.85 -1.49
C THR A 70 -2.47 15.10 -0.67
N ILE A 71 -1.56 15.47 0.21
CA ILE A 71 -1.69 16.66 1.03
C ILE A 71 -1.68 17.85 0.08
N THR A 72 -2.75 18.64 0.11
CA THR A 72 -2.85 19.80 -0.78
C THR A 72 -1.73 20.81 -0.45
N PRO A 73 -1.32 21.67 -1.40
CA PRO A 73 -0.32 22.71 -1.13
C PRO A 73 -0.69 23.58 0.09
N GLU A 74 -1.98 23.88 0.25
CA GLU A 74 -2.53 24.66 1.36
C GLU A 74 -2.40 23.93 2.70
N GLU A 75 -2.78 22.65 2.76
CA GLU A 75 -2.63 21.82 3.95
C GLU A 75 -1.15 21.65 4.34
N ARG A 76 -0.24 21.58 3.37
CA ARG A 76 1.22 21.55 3.62
C ARG A 76 1.70 22.88 4.21
N MET A 77 1.23 24.01 3.69
CA MET A 77 1.58 25.33 4.20
C MET A 77 1.06 25.55 5.62
N GLN A 78 -0.20 25.21 5.90
CA GLN A 78 -0.79 25.33 7.24
C GLN A 78 -0.03 24.48 8.26
N LYS A 79 0.28 23.23 7.92
CA LYS A 79 1.05 22.33 8.79
C LYS A 79 2.48 22.84 8.99
N GLY A 80 3.09 23.42 7.96
CA GLY A 80 4.39 24.09 8.04
C GLY A 80 4.38 25.30 8.98
N GLN A 81 3.37 26.17 8.85
CA GLN A 81 3.20 27.35 9.72
C GLN A 81 3.00 26.93 11.19
N ALA A 82 2.17 25.93 11.45
CA ALA A 82 1.94 25.39 12.79
C ALA A 82 3.23 24.83 13.41
N ASN A 83 4.03 24.11 12.62
CA ASN A 83 5.32 23.58 13.07
C ASN A 83 6.33 24.70 13.41
N VAL A 84 6.41 25.73 12.56
CA VAL A 84 7.29 26.89 12.83
C VAL A 84 6.85 27.65 14.07
N ALA A 85 5.54 27.83 14.28
CA ALA A 85 5.00 28.46 15.48
C ALA A 85 5.37 27.69 16.75
N ASN A 86 5.25 26.35 16.72
CA ASN A 86 5.66 25.49 17.83
C ASN A 86 7.17 25.60 18.13
N ILE A 87 8.02 25.57 17.10
CA ILE A 87 9.47 25.73 17.27
C ILE A 87 9.80 27.10 17.88
N ARG A 88 9.17 28.17 17.41
CA ARG A 88 9.34 29.52 17.99
C ARG A 88 8.91 29.57 19.46
N ALA A 89 7.79 28.95 19.81
CA ALA A 89 7.32 28.86 21.19
C ALA A 89 8.30 28.08 22.08
N MET A 90 8.84 26.96 21.61
CA MET A 90 9.85 26.18 22.32
C MET A 90 11.15 26.97 22.55
N LEU A 91 11.66 27.66 21.53
CA LEU A 91 12.87 28.49 21.63
C LEU A 91 12.66 29.69 22.56
N ALA A 92 11.49 30.33 22.51
CA ALA A 92 11.15 31.43 23.42
C ALA A 92 11.05 30.96 24.88
N LYS A 93 10.55 29.74 25.11
CA LYS A 93 10.51 29.11 26.44
C LYS A 93 11.93 28.77 26.93
N ALA A 94 12.79 28.25 26.06
CA ALA A 94 14.18 27.93 26.38
C ALA A 94 15.04 29.17 26.69
N LYS A 95 14.72 30.33 26.09
CA LYS A 95 15.40 31.60 26.35
C LYS A 95 14.95 32.29 27.66
N LYS A 96 13.85 31.81 28.26
CA LYS A 96 13.29 32.33 29.53
C LYS A 96 13.62 31.45 30.75
N ALA A 97 14.27 30.31 30.54
CA ALA A 97 14.85 29.47 31.57
C ALA A 97 16.35 29.78 31.72
#